data_AF-A0A960MH43-F1
#
_entry.id   AF-A0A960MH43-F1
#
_cell.length_a   1.000
_cell.length_b   1.000
_cell.length_c   1.000
_cell.angle_alpha   90.00
_cell.angle_beta   90.00
_cell.angle_gamma   90.00
#
_symmetry.space_group_name_H-M   'P 1'
#
loop_
_entity.id
_entity.type
_entity.pdbx_description
1 polymer ?
#
loop_
_entity_poly.entity_id
_entity_poly.type
_entity_poly.pdbx_seq_one_letter_code
_entity_poly.pdbx_strand_id
1 'polypeptide(L)' 'MALNIGFVSTRFAGTDGVSLESAKWAEVLWSDRHVSYWYSGCSDRAPHISMCIPEAHFAHAEVAWIN' A
#
# COMPACT_ATOMS: atom_id res chain seq x y z
N MET A 1 -15.57 -16.74 -1.58
CA MET A 1 -16.05 -15.75 -2.57
C MET A 1 -14.92 -14.76 -2.76
N ALA A 2 -14.59 -14.37 -4.00
CA ALA A 2 -13.52 -13.41 -4.23
C ALA A 2 -13.90 -12.04 -3.67
N LEU A 3 -12.99 -11.39 -2.94
CA LEU A 3 -13.17 -10.07 -2.35
C LEU A 3 -12.15 -9.09 -2.93
N ASN A 4 -12.49 -7.80 -2.87
CA ASN A 4 -11.57 -6.70 -3.14
C ASN A 4 -10.97 -6.24 -1.81
N ILE A 5 -9.65 -6.32 -1.68
CA ILE A 5 -8.91 -6.02 -0.45
C ILE A 5 -8.06 -4.77 -0.67
N GLY A 6 -8.21 -3.78 0.21
CA GLY A 6 -7.40 -2.56 0.20
C GLY A 6 -6.25 -2.64 1.20
N PHE A 7 -5.03 -2.42 0.71
CA PHE A 7 -3.85 -2.17 1.54
C PHE A 7 -3.63 -0.66 1.65
N VAL A 8 -3.56 -0.15 2.88
CA VAL A 8 -3.42 1.28 3.18
C VAL A 8 -2.18 1.48 4.04
N SER A 9 -1.25 2.32 3.59
CA SER A 9 -0.04 2.67 4.33
C SER A 9 0.46 4.05 3.91
N THR A 10 1.33 4.68 4.69
CA THR A 10 2.01 5.90 4.26
C THR A 10 3.04 5.62 3.16
N ARG A 11 3.51 4.38 3.05
CA ARG A 11 4.46 3.92 2.03
C ARG A 11 4.35 2.43 1.74
N PHE A 12 4.44 2.07 0.45
CA PHE A 12 4.63 0.72 -0.08
C PHE A 12 5.73 0.76 -1.15
N ALA A 13 6.96 1.05 -0.74
CA ALA A 13 8.07 1.25 -1.68
C ALA A 13 9.39 0.75 -1.09
N GLY A 14 10.06 -0.11 -1.85
CA GLY A 14 11.36 -0.68 -1.48
C GLY A 14 11.22 -1.88 -0.53
N THR A 15 12.26 -2.10 0.29
CA THR A 15 12.43 -3.32 1.08
C THR A 15 12.20 -3.11 2.57
N ASP A 16 11.39 -2.13 2.96
CA ASP A 16 11.01 -1.99 4.37
C ASP A 16 10.04 -3.09 4.82
N GLY A 17 9.97 -3.29 6.14
CA GLY A 17 9.15 -4.35 6.72
C GLY A 17 7.67 -4.26 6.33
N VAL A 18 7.08 -3.07 6.25
CA VAL A 18 5.66 -2.91 5.89
C VAL A 18 5.44 -3.27 4.42
N SER A 19 6.33 -2.81 3.53
CA SER A 19 6.28 -3.13 2.11
C SER A 19 6.42 -4.63 1.83
N LEU A 20 7.31 -5.32 2.54
CA LEU A 20 7.52 -6.76 2.40
C LEU A 20 6.40 -7.59 3.02
N GLU A 21 5.95 -7.26 4.23
CA GLU A 21 4.88 -8.01 4.90
C GLU A 21 3.53 -7.82 4.19
N SER A 22 3.21 -6.62 3.71
CA SER A 22 1.99 -6.39 2.93
C SER A 22 1.97 -7.16 1.61
N ALA A 23 3.13 -7.30 0.93
CA ALA A 23 3.25 -8.14 -0.27
C ALA A 23 2.95 -9.62 0.04
N LYS A 24 3.54 -10.16 1.12
CA LYS A 24 3.27 -11.55 1.55
C LYS A 24 1.79 -11.79 1.85
N TRP A 25 1.15 -10.86 2.54
CA TRP A 25 -0.29 -10.94 2.81
C TRP A 25 -1.11 -10.90 1.51
N ALA A 26 -0.77 -10.01 0.57
CA ALA A 26 -1.42 -9.96 -0.73
C ALA A 26 -1.30 -11.30 -1.48
N GLU A 27 -0.11 -11.91 -1.49
CA GLU A 27 0.13 -13.24 -2.09
C GLU A 27 -0.73 -14.34 -1.46
N VAL A 28 -0.84 -14.37 -0.13
CA VAL A 28 -1.72 -15.31 0.58
C VAL A 28 -3.18 -15.10 0.17
N LEU A 29 -3.65 -13.86 0.06
CA LEU A 29 -5.03 -13.54 -0.32
C LEU A 29 -5.31 -13.84 -1.81
N TRP A 30 -4.33 -13.68 -2.69
CA TRP A 30 -4.44 -14.08 -4.10
C TRP A 30 -4.64 -15.59 -4.26
N SER A 31 -4.08 -16.39 -3.34
CA SER A 31 -4.30 -17.85 -3.34
C SER A 31 -5.78 -18.23 -3.13
N ASP A 32 -6.57 -17.37 -2.45
CA ASP A 32 -8.04 -17.49 -2.35
C ASP A 32 -8.80 -16.63 -3.37
N ARG A 33 -8.12 -16.26 -4.47
CA ARG A 33 -8.67 -15.50 -5.61
C ARG A 33 -9.18 -14.10 -5.24
N HIS A 34 -8.69 -13.50 -4.15
CA HIS A 34 -8.97 -12.11 -3.85
C HIS A 34 -8.16 -11.16 -4.74
N VAL A 35 -8.64 -9.94 -4.90
CA VAL A 35 -7.97 -8.87 -5.66
C VAL A 35 -7.45 -7.82 -4.70
N SER A 36 -6.18 -7.42 -4.84
CA SER A 36 -5.57 -6.39 -3.98
C SER A 36 -5.48 -5.04 -4.67
N TYR A 37 -5.86 -4.01 -3.94
CA TYR A 37 -5.72 -2.60 -4.31
C TYR A 37 -4.86 -1.90 -3.27
N TRP A 38 -4.18 -0.82 -3.68
CA TRP A 38 -3.16 -0.18 -2.85
C TRP A 38 -3.44 1.32 -2.75
N TYR A 39 -3.34 1.87 -1.54
CA TYR A 39 -3.39 3.31 -1.28
C TYR A 39 -2.17 3.71 -0.45
N SER A 40 -1.35 4.65 -0.96
CA SER A 40 -0.22 5.15 -0.18
C SER A 40 0.36 6.51 -0.61
N GLY A 41 1.21 7.07 0.24
CA GLY A 41 1.98 8.29 -0.03
C GLY A 41 3.13 8.12 -1.02
N CYS A 42 3.63 6.90 -1.12
CA CYS A 42 4.67 6.49 -2.06
C CYS A 42 4.49 4.99 -2.33
N SER A 43 4.57 4.58 -3.59
CA SER A 43 4.28 3.20 -4.02
C SER A 43 5.17 2.77 -5.17
N ASP A 44 5.71 1.55 -5.11
CA ASP A 44 6.32 0.84 -6.24
C ASP A 44 5.35 -0.15 -6.92
N ARG A 45 4.08 -0.17 -6.48
CA ARG A 45 3.04 -1.05 -7.01
C ARG A 45 2.53 -0.56 -8.35
N ALA A 46 1.90 -1.48 -9.10
CA ALA A 46 1.42 -1.17 -10.44
C ALA A 46 0.35 -0.04 -10.42
N PRO A 47 0.46 1.02 -11.25
CA PRO A 47 -0.41 2.19 -11.17
C PRO A 47 -1.91 1.92 -11.39
N HIS A 48 -2.25 0.86 -12.14
CA HIS A 48 -3.64 0.55 -12.47
C HIS A 48 -4.44 -0.11 -11.31
N ILE A 49 -3.75 -0.54 -10.25
CA ILE A 49 -4.36 -1.10 -9.02
C ILE A 49 -3.98 -0.28 -7.78
N SER A 50 -3.41 0.90 -7.99
CA SER A 50 -2.80 1.69 -6.92
C SER A 50 -3.20 3.15 -7.02
N MET A 51 -3.57 3.73 -5.89
CA MET A 51 -3.78 5.16 -5.72
C MET A 51 -2.63 5.71 -4.88
N CYS A 52 -1.73 6.46 -5.52
CA CYS A 52 -0.60 7.07 -4.84
C CYS A 52 -0.79 8.58 -4.74
N ILE A 53 -0.93 9.09 -3.51
CA ILE A 53 -1.24 10.49 -3.22
C ILE A 53 -0.19 11.03 -2.26
N PRO A 54 0.66 12.00 -2.65
CA PRO A 54 1.79 12.48 -1.85
C PRO A 54 1.44 12.88 -0.42
N GLU A 55 0.25 13.40 -0.20
CA GLU A 55 -0.31 13.83 1.09
C GLU A 55 -0.41 12.68 2.10
N ALA A 56 -0.51 11.43 1.64
CA ALA A 56 -0.52 10.26 2.51
C ALA A 56 0.90 9.86 3.00
N HIS A 57 1.97 10.50 2.51
CA HIS A 57 3.33 10.18 2.93
C HIS A 57 3.67 10.84 4.26
N PHE A 58 4.33 10.13 5.18
CA PHE A 58 4.66 10.66 6.50
C PHE A 58 5.59 11.88 6.49
N ALA A 59 6.37 12.05 5.40
CA ALA A 59 7.23 13.21 5.19
C ALA A 59 6.53 14.38 4.45
N HIS A 60 5.23 14.25 4.12
CA HIS A 60 4.46 15.35 3.58
C HIS A 60 4.39 16.49 4.61
N ALA A 61 4.43 17.75 4.17
CA ALA A 61 4.53 18.91 5.05
C ALA A 61 3.42 18.94 6.11
N GLU A 62 2.19 18.58 5.72
CA GLU A 62 1.01 18.51 6.60
C GLU A 62 1.00 17.32 7.57
N VAL A 63 1.89 16.34 7.41
CA VAL A 63 2.03 15.22 8.36
C VAL A 63 3.25 15.45 9.25
N ALA A 64 4.34 15.94 8.66
CA ALA A 64 5.60 16.18 9.35
C ALA A 64 5.49 17.22 10.48
N TRP A 65 4.57 18.20 10.41
CA TRP A 65 4.38 19.17 11.49
C TRP A 65 3.73 18.59 12.76
N ILE A 66 3.08 17.43 12.66
CA ILE A 66 2.36 16.78 13.77
C ILE A 66 3.30 15.90 14.61
N ASN A 67 4.31 15.31 13.98
CA ASN A 67 5.27 14.37 14.59
C ASN A 67 6.30 15.09 15.47
#